data_AF-A0A7K3RT43-F1
#
_entry.id   AF-A0A7K3RT43-F1
#
_cell.length_a   1.000
_cell.length_b   1.000
_cell.length_c   1.000
_cell.angle_alpha   90.00
_cell.angle_beta   90.00
_cell.angle_gamma   90.00
#
_symmetry.space_group_name_H-M   'P 1'
#
loop_
_entity.id
_entity.type
_entity.pdbx_description
1 polymer ?
#
loop_
_entity_poly.entity_id
_entity_poly.type
_entity_poly.pdbx_seq_one_letter_code
_entity_poly.pdbx_strand_id
1 'polypeptide(L)'
;MASTGAVPNLAFRQLRGQRSAGEFAAAVRRAAREIGEQVACDARYIGRVESGEIRCPNYAYERVFLHMFPGASLTDLGFSARESVRGRGARVVSEPPPSPPPTAASPAAPSPRDTDPDDIPEESDVLRRVFMTSGTATVAAASLGFGGAPASAARISLPTQRRVGEAEVLAVEKAVRDIRLLDDRHGGDGLYRRAAQPLRAAYELLDAGSTARRATSDRLHAGAGELAISVGWLAHDSDRFDDARSHYAEALATARLAGDASLEAHAFCNTSFLARDAGR
;
A
#
# COMPACT_ATOMS: atom_id res chain seq x y z
N MET A 1 21.19 -21.22 -11.04
CA MET A 1 20.13 -20.24 -10.71
C MET A 1 18.92 -20.57 -11.59
N ALA A 2 17.99 -21.39 -11.09
CA ALA A 2 16.75 -21.66 -11.80
C ALA A 2 15.78 -20.51 -11.51
N SER A 3 15.60 -19.61 -12.47
CA SER A 3 14.47 -18.68 -12.45
C SER A 3 13.20 -19.53 -12.46
N THR A 4 12.40 -19.48 -11.39
CA THR A 4 11.07 -20.09 -11.38
C THR A 4 10.27 -19.37 -12.46
N GLY A 5 10.30 -19.91 -13.69
CA GLY A 5 9.78 -19.25 -14.87
C GLY A 5 8.32 -18.85 -14.64
N ALA A 6 8.01 -17.58 -14.90
CA ALA A 6 6.63 -17.13 -14.90
C ALA A 6 5.83 -18.03 -15.87
N VAL A 7 4.74 -18.62 -15.38
CA VAL A 7 3.87 -19.46 -16.20
C VAL A 7 3.13 -18.54 -17.17
N PRO A 8 3.27 -18.72 -18.50
CA PRO A 8 2.63 -17.84 -19.47
C PRO A 8 1.10 -17.87 -19.33
N ASN A 9 0.46 -16.70 -19.46
CA ASN A 9 -0.99 -16.59 -19.47
C ASN A 9 -1.54 -16.87 -20.88
N LEU A 10 -1.74 -18.16 -21.16
CA LEU A 10 -2.25 -18.63 -22.46
C LEU A 10 -3.73 -18.28 -22.68
N ALA A 11 -4.53 -18.22 -21.61
CA ALA A 11 -5.95 -17.85 -21.70
C ALA A 11 -6.11 -16.41 -22.20
N PHE A 12 -5.36 -15.47 -21.62
CA PHE A 12 -5.37 -14.08 -22.06
C PHE A 12 -4.85 -13.91 -23.50
N ARG A 13 -3.83 -14.71 -23.88
CA ARG A 13 -3.33 -14.74 -25.25
C ARG A 13 -4.37 -15.24 -26.26
N GLN A 14 -5.21 -16.21 -25.87
CA GLN A 14 -6.33 -16.67 -26.71
C GLN A 14 -7.39 -15.57 -26.87
N LEU A 15 -7.70 -14.82 -25.81
CA LEU A 15 -8.66 -13.71 -25.84
C LEU A 15 -8.20 -12.54 -26.71
N ARG A 16 -6.89 -12.26 -26.76
CA ARG A 16 -6.33 -11.31 -27.73
C ARG A 16 -6.58 -11.78 -29.17
N GLY A 17 -6.50 -13.09 -29.40
CA GLY A 17 -6.69 -13.71 -30.70
C GLY A 17 -5.64 -13.24 -31.71
N GLN A 18 -6.09 -12.87 -32.91
CA GLN A 18 -5.20 -12.44 -34.00
C GLN A 18 -4.73 -10.98 -33.89
N ARG A 19 -5.30 -10.19 -32.97
CA ARG A 19 -4.93 -8.79 -32.78
C ARG A 19 -3.48 -8.71 -32.31
N SER A 20 -2.72 -7.75 -32.81
CA SER A 20 -1.41 -7.42 -32.23
C SER A 20 -1.55 -6.95 -30.78
N ALA A 21 -0.47 -7.00 -30.00
CA ALA A 21 -0.48 -6.52 -28.62
C ALA A 21 -0.86 -5.03 -28.53
N GLY A 22 -0.45 -4.21 -29.52
CA GLY A 22 -0.81 -2.79 -29.60
C GLY A 22 -2.29 -2.54 -29.91
N GLU A 23 -2.87 -3.30 -30.85
CA GLU A 23 -4.30 -3.22 -31.16
C GLU A 23 -5.17 -3.67 -29.98
N PHE A 24 -4.75 -4.75 -29.30
CA PHE A 24 -5.45 -5.21 -28.11
C PHE A 24 -5.35 -4.20 -26.97
N ALA A 25 -4.18 -3.61 -26.73
CA ALA A 25 -4.03 -2.52 -25.76
C ALA A 25 -4.92 -1.31 -26.12
N ALA A 26 -5.06 -0.97 -27.41
CA ALA A 26 -5.96 0.09 -27.85
C ALA A 26 -7.44 -0.25 -27.59
N ALA A 27 -7.84 -1.50 -27.75
CA ALA A 27 -9.18 -1.98 -27.38
C ALA A 27 -9.41 -1.91 -25.87
N VAL A 28 -8.41 -2.30 -25.06
CA VAL A 28 -8.44 -2.16 -23.59
C VAL A 28 -8.62 -0.70 -23.18
N ARG A 29 -7.83 0.23 -23.74
CA ARG A 29 -7.99 1.67 -23.47
C ARG A 29 -9.35 2.22 -23.91
N ARG A 30 -9.95 1.67 -24.97
CA ARG A 30 -11.31 2.04 -25.41
C ARG A 30 -12.35 1.57 -24.40
N ALA A 31 -12.31 0.30 -24.03
CA ALA A 31 -13.18 -0.28 -23.02
C ALA A 31 -13.08 0.46 -21.68
N ALA A 32 -11.87 0.85 -21.27
CA ALA A 32 -11.67 1.64 -20.07
C ALA A 32 -12.42 2.98 -20.11
N ARG A 33 -12.35 3.71 -21.23
CA ARG A 33 -13.10 4.96 -21.40
C ARG A 33 -14.62 4.77 -21.34
N GLU A 34 -15.14 3.63 -21.79
CA GLU A 34 -16.58 3.33 -21.74
C GLU A 34 -17.09 3.20 -20.31
N ILE A 35 -16.27 2.68 -19.39
CA ILE A 35 -16.61 2.50 -17.97
C ILE A 35 -16.05 3.60 -17.06
N GLY A 36 -15.47 4.66 -17.63
CA GLY A 36 -14.87 5.77 -16.87
C GLY A 36 -13.56 5.42 -16.16
N GLU A 37 -12.88 4.35 -16.57
CA GLU A 37 -11.57 3.95 -16.04
C GLU A 37 -10.42 4.60 -16.81
N GLN A 38 -9.42 5.05 -16.08
CA GLN A 38 -8.17 5.58 -16.63
C GLN A 38 -7.09 4.50 -16.56
N VAL A 39 -6.69 3.95 -17.72
CA VAL A 39 -5.61 2.97 -17.82
C VAL A 39 -4.63 3.33 -18.93
N ALA A 40 -3.34 3.39 -18.59
CA ALA A 40 -2.24 3.60 -19.54
C ALA A 40 -1.76 2.28 -20.18
N CYS A 41 -2.70 1.47 -20.69
CA CYS A 41 -2.37 0.17 -21.26
C CYS A 41 -1.55 0.33 -22.55
N ASP A 42 -0.45 -0.38 -22.72
CA ASP A 42 0.34 -0.41 -23.94
C ASP A 42 0.71 -1.84 -24.38
N ALA A 43 1.36 -2.00 -25.53
CA ALA A 43 1.75 -3.31 -26.04
C ALA A 43 2.69 -4.06 -25.08
N ARG A 44 3.53 -3.33 -24.32
CA ARG A 44 4.47 -3.91 -23.36
C ARG A 44 3.72 -4.47 -22.15
N TYR A 45 2.73 -3.76 -21.64
CA TYR A 45 1.85 -4.23 -20.57
C TYR A 45 1.16 -5.53 -20.96
N ILE A 46 0.58 -5.60 -22.17
CA ILE A 46 -0.03 -6.84 -22.69
C ILE A 46 1.00 -7.98 -22.75
N GLY A 47 2.21 -7.69 -23.23
CA GLY A 47 3.30 -8.70 -23.25
C GLY A 47 3.66 -9.23 -21.86
N ARG A 48 3.66 -8.38 -20.83
CA ARG A 48 3.92 -8.77 -19.42
C ARG A 48 2.77 -9.59 -18.82
N VAL A 49 1.53 -9.31 -19.21
CA VAL A 49 0.38 -10.14 -18.85
C VAL A 49 0.50 -11.52 -19.49
N GLU A 50 0.76 -11.59 -20.80
CA GLU A 50 0.86 -12.86 -21.54
C GLU A 50 2.05 -13.71 -21.11
N SER A 51 3.18 -13.09 -20.73
CA SER A 51 4.33 -13.81 -20.19
C SER A 51 4.12 -14.35 -18.77
N GLY A 52 3.04 -13.92 -18.09
CA GLY A 52 2.77 -14.26 -16.70
C GLY A 52 3.59 -13.47 -15.69
N GLU A 53 4.31 -12.42 -16.12
CA GLU A 53 4.97 -11.48 -15.21
C GLU A 53 3.93 -10.75 -14.37
N ILE A 54 2.81 -10.34 -14.98
CA ILE A 54 1.64 -9.78 -14.29
C ILE A 54 0.65 -10.90 -14.01
N ARG A 55 0.74 -11.48 -12.80
CA ARG A 55 -0.17 -12.56 -12.37
C ARG A 55 -1.49 -12.08 -11.79
N CYS A 56 -1.52 -10.88 -11.22
CA CYS A 56 -2.71 -10.24 -10.68
C CYS A 56 -2.69 -8.78 -11.15
N PRO A 57 -3.55 -8.39 -12.09
CA PRO A 57 -3.65 -7.02 -12.53
C PRO A 57 -4.21 -6.15 -11.39
N ASN A 58 -4.01 -4.83 -11.44
CA ASN A 58 -4.65 -3.95 -10.46
C ASN A 58 -6.17 -3.87 -10.72
N TYR A 59 -6.95 -3.29 -9.80
CA TYR A 59 -8.41 -3.35 -9.93
C TYR A 59 -8.96 -2.55 -11.12
N ALA A 60 -8.28 -1.47 -11.54
CA ALA A 60 -8.66 -0.75 -12.75
C ALA A 60 -8.62 -1.68 -13.97
N TYR A 61 -7.51 -2.40 -14.19
CA TYR A 61 -7.40 -3.39 -15.25
C TYR A 61 -8.36 -4.57 -15.07
N GLU A 62 -8.57 -5.05 -13.83
CA GLU A 62 -9.56 -6.10 -13.55
C GLU A 62 -10.96 -5.68 -14.04
N ARG A 63 -11.43 -4.48 -13.69
CA ARG A 63 -12.74 -3.96 -14.13
C ARG A 63 -12.83 -3.83 -15.64
N VAL A 64 -11.79 -3.32 -16.28
CA VAL A 64 -11.74 -3.21 -17.75
C VAL A 64 -11.82 -4.59 -18.40
N PHE A 65 -11.07 -5.57 -17.91
CA PHE A 65 -11.10 -6.91 -18.47
C PHE A 65 -12.45 -7.61 -18.26
N LEU A 66 -13.05 -7.47 -17.08
CA LEU A 66 -14.38 -8.01 -16.79
C LEU A 66 -15.48 -7.33 -17.61
N HIS A 67 -15.33 -6.04 -17.95
CA HIS A 67 -16.22 -5.33 -18.87
C HIS A 67 -16.04 -5.82 -20.32
N MET A 68 -14.81 -6.04 -20.77
CA MET A 68 -14.52 -6.55 -22.11
C MET A 68 -14.99 -7.99 -22.32
N PHE A 69 -14.96 -8.81 -21.26
CA PHE A 69 -15.30 -10.23 -21.29
C PHE A 69 -16.40 -10.54 -20.27
N PRO A 70 -17.64 -10.11 -20.53
CA PRO A 70 -18.74 -10.28 -19.59
C PRO A 70 -18.99 -11.77 -19.32
N GLY A 71 -19.11 -12.13 -18.04
CA GLY A 71 -19.33 -13.51 -17.59
C GLY A 71 -18.04 -14.32 -17.34
N ALA A 72 -16.87 -13.80 -17.70
CA ALA A 72 -15.59 -14.40 -17.33
C ALA A 72 -15.15 -13.90 -15.94
N SER A 73 -14.52 -14.77 -15.15
CA SER A 73 -13.77 -14.39 -13.94
C SER A 73 -12.31 -14.08 -14.26
N LEU A 74 -11.58 -13.40 -13.36
CA LEU A 74 -10.14 -13.18 -13.54
C LEU A 74 -9.36 -14.49 -13.69
N THR A 75 -9.81 -15.56 -13.07
CA THR A 75 -9.20 -16.89 -13.21
C THR A 75 -9.44 -17.48 -14.59
N ASP A 76 -10.61 -17.26 -15.20
CA ASP A 76 -10.90 -17.66 -16.59
C ASP A 76 -10.04 -16.88 -17.59
N LEU A 77 -9.67 -15.64 -17.23
CA LEU A 77 -8.70 -14.83 -17.99
C LEU A 77 -7.23 -15.23 -17.72
N GLY A 78 -6.99 -16.25 -16.90
CA GLY A 78 -5.66 -16.77 -16.56
C GLY A 78 -4.90 -15.99 -15.49
N PHE A 79 -5.57 -15.12 -14.73
CA PHE A 79 -4.98 -14.43 -13.59
C PHE A 79 -5.11 -15.23 -12.29
N SER A 80 -4.13 -15.06 -11.41
CA SER A 80 -4.14 -15.66 -10.07
C SER A 80 -4.99 -14.83 -9.11
N ALA A 81 -5.63 -15.52 -8.15
CA ALA A 81 -6.30 -14.86 -7.04
C ALA A 81 -5.32 -13.97 -6.26
N ARG A 82 -5.76 -12.79 -5.83
CA ARG A 82 -4.91 -11.76 -5.23
C ARG A 82 -4.31 -12.22 -3.90
N GLU A 83 -5.06 -13.03 -3.16
CA GLU A 83 -4.66 -13.69 -1.92
C GLU A 83 -3.49 -14.65 -2.17
N SER A 84 -3.51 -15.38 -3.29
CA SER A 84 -2.44 -16.31 -3.67
C SER A 84 -1.16 -15.60 -4.09
N VAL A 85 -1.26 -14.43 -4.72
CA VAL A 85 -0.09 -13.60 -5.08
C VAL A 85 0.54 -12.95 -3.84
N ARG A 86 -0.28 -12.46 -2.90
CA ARG A 86 0.19 -11.87 -1.64
C ARG A 86 0.80 -12.91 -0.69
N GLY A 87 0.19 -14.09 -0.57
CA GLY A 87 0.69 -15.16 0.30
C GLY A 87 1.97 -15.84 -0.18
N ARG A 88 2.28 -15.80 -1.49
CA ARG A 88 3.50 -16.41 -2.04
C ARG A 88 4.78 -15.61 -1.71
N GLY A 89 4.67 -14.31 -1.39
CA GLY A 89 5.80 -13.55 -0.85
C GLY A 89 6.21 -14.01 0.56
N ALA A 90 5.25 -14.49 1.35
CA ALA A 90 5.49 -14.98 2.71
C ALA A 90 5.97 -16.45 2.76
N ARG A 91 5.55 -17.28 1.80
CA ARG A 91 5.80 -18.73 1.84
C ARG A 91 7.17 -19.19 1.33
N VAL A 92 8.00 -18.30 0.78
CA VAL A 92 9.34 -18.65 0.27
C VAL A 92 10.40 -18.78 1.38
N VAL A 93 10.06 -18.45 2.64
CA VAL A 93 11.03 -18.47 3.78
C VAL A 93 10.77 -19.62 4.77
N SER A 94 9.80 -20.51 4.54
CA SER A 94 9.53 -21.57 5.52
C SER A 94 9.18 -22.90 4.88
N GLU A 95 10.22 -23.70 4.65
CA GLU A 95 10.09 -25.14 4.59
C GLU A 95 11.11 -25.75 5.57
N PRO A 96 10.67 -26.32 6.72
CA PRO A 96 11.56 -27.03 7.62
C PRO A 96 11.73 -28.51 7.17
N PRO A 97 12.89 -29.13 7.46
CA PRO A 97 13.18 -30.50 7.02
C PRO A 97 12.37 -31.56 7.79
N PRO A 98 12.14 -32.76 7.22
CA PRO A 98 11.35 -33.81 7.87
C PRO A 98 12.08 -34.47 9.05
N SER A 99 11.36 -34.75 10.13
CA SER A 99 11.86 -35.34 11.38
C SER A 99 11.94 -36.88 11.34
N PRO A 100 12.88 -37.53 12.06
CA PRO A 100 12.96 -38.99 12.22
C PRO A 100 12.04 -39.51 13.36
N PRO A 101 11.79 -40.85 13.46
CA PRO A 101 10.75 -41.42 14.33
C PRO A 101 11.20 -41.64 15.80
N PRO A 102 10.27 -41.94 16.73
CA PRO A 102 10.50 -41.80 18.17
C PRO A 102 10.85 -43.12 18.88
N THR A 103 11.67 -43.04 19.94
CA THR A 103 11.76 -44.09 20.98
C THR A 103 11.90 -43.52 22.40
N ALA A 104 10.82 -43.71 23.15
CA ALA A 104 10.58 -43.97 24.58
C ALA A 104 11.57 -43.59 25.74
N ALA A 105 10.95 -42.92 26.74
CA ALA A 105 10.88 -43.21 28.19
C ALA A 105 11.87 -42.59 29.24
N SER A 106 11.37 -41.55 29.94
CA SER A 106 11.22 -41.34 31.43
C SER A 106 12.46 -41.25 32.38
N PRO A 107 12.32 -40.79 33.66
CA PRO A 107 12.28 -39.36 34.09
C PRO A 107 13.18 -39.02 35.32
N ALA A 108 13.50 -37.73 35.59
CA ALA A 108 13.75 -37.16 36.94
C ALA A 108 14.13 -35.65 36.89
N ALA A 109 13.70 -34.89 37.91
CA ALA A 109 13.76 -33.42 38.08
C ALA A 109 14.98 -32.94 38.93
N PRO A 110 15.06 -31.69 39.45
CA PRO A 110 15.02 -30.35 38.81
C PRO A 110 16.20 -29.42 39.24
N SER A 111 16.50 -28.35 38.47
CA SER A 111 17.10 -27.09 38.99
C SER A 111 17.10 -25.96 37.94
N PRO A 112 17.20 -24.66 38.33
CA PRO A 112 16.50 -23.55 37.66
C PRO A 112 17.42 -22.53 36.93
N ARG A 113 16.73 -21.64 36.18
CA ARG A 113 17.14 -20.33 35.57
C ARG A 113 17.48 -20.41 34.08
N ASP A 114 16.64 -19.82 33.22
CA ASP A 114 16.74 -18.42 32.78
C ASP A 114 15.42 -17.99 32.12
N THR A 115 15.06 -16.72 32.32
CA THR A 115 13.77 -16.12 31.94
C THR A 115 13.99 -15.11 30.82
N ASP A 116 13.40 -15.32 29.65
CA ASP A 116 12.92 -14.27 28.72
C ASP A 116 12.02 -14.91 27.64
N PRO A 117 11.15 -14.16 26.93
CA PRO A 117 9.73 -14.14 27.20
C PRO A 117 8.85 -14.63 26.03
N ASP A 118 7.61 -14.92 26.39
CA ASP A 118 6.53 -15.51 25.61
C ASP A 118 6.26 -14.92 24.21
N ASP A 119 6.11 -15.87 23.29
CA ASP A 119 5.09 -16.01 22.25
C ASP A 119 4.00 -14.91 22.19
N ILE A 120 3.90 -14.28 21.01
CA ILE A 120 2.68 -13.59 20.56
C ILE A 120 1.90 -14.59 19.68
N PRO A 121 0.65 -14.96 20.02
CA PRO A 121 -0.16 -15.78 19.15
C PRO A 121 -0.63 -14.96 17.94
N GLU A 122 -0.38 -15.49 16.75
CA GLU A 122 -1.11 -15.09 15.54
C GLU A 122 -2.57 -15.52 15.65
N GLU A 123 -3.51 -14.57 15.57
CA GLU A 123 -4.89 -14.87 15.22
C GLU A 123 -5.37 -13.93 14.12
N SER A 124 -5.45 -14.49 12.92
CA SER A 124 -6.44 -14.14 11.90
C SER A 124 -7.73 -14.87 12.25
N ASP A 125 -8.83 -14.17 12.54
CA ASP A 125 -10.00 -14.25 11.67
C ASP A 125 -11.21 -13.37 12.07
N VAL A 126 -11.71 -12.72 11.02
CA VAL A 126 -13.07 -12.30 10.68
C VAL A 126 -14.23 -12.35 11.71
N LEU A 127 -14.88 -11.18 11.77
CA LEU A 127 -16.34 -10.99 11.73
C LEU A 127 -17.21 -11.41 12.93
N ARG A 128 -17.66 -10.38 13.67
CA ARG A 128 -19.07 -9.94 13.84
C ARG A 128 -19.45 -9.67 15.30
N ARG A 129 -19.84 -8.41 15.54
CA ARG A 129 -21.01 -7.95 16.31
C ARG A 129 -21.48 -8.87 17.44
N VAL A 130 -21.43 -8.40 18.69
CA VAL A 130 -22.61 -7.97 19.45
C VAL A 130 -22.16 -7.24 20.73
N PHE A 131 -22.86 -6.13 20.94
CA PHE A 131 -22.88 -5.22 22.07
C PHE A 131 -23.44 -5.92 23.33
N MET A 132 -22.72 -5.93 24.46
CA MET A 132 -23.32 -5.98 25.80
C MET A 132 -22.44 -5.24 26.82
N THR A 133 -23.03 -4.16 27.30
CA THR A 133 -22.69 -3.25 28.40
C THR A 133 -22.27 -3.93 29.70
N SER A 134 -21.19 -3.45 30.34
CA SER A 134 -21.16 -2.97 31.75
C SER A 134 -19.72 -2.74 32.23
N GLY A 135 -19.46 -1.60 32.90
CA GLY A 135 -18.22 -1.36 33.65
C GLY A 135 -17.59 0.00 33.37
N THR A 136 -17.84 0.95 34.26
CA THR A 136 -17.53 2.38 34.19
C THR A 136 -16.04 2.73 34.09
N ALA A 137 -15.64 3.41 33.02
CA ALA A 137 -14.46 4.27 33.01
C ALA A 137 -14.71 5.47 32.07
N THR A 138 -14.62 6.68 32.61
CA THR A 138 -14.80 7.92 31.87
C THR A 138 -13.67 8.13 30.85
N VAL A 139 -13.98 7.91 29.58
CA VAL A 139 -13.13 8.32 28.45
C VAL A 139 -13.72 9.60 27.85
N ALA A 140 -12.98 10.70 27.94
CA ALA A 140 -13.30 11.91 27.17
C ALA A 140 -12.93 11.64 25.70
N ALA A 141 -13.95 11.44 24.86
CA ALA A 141 -13.79 11.37 23.42
C ALA A 141 -13.42 12.76 22.87
N ALA A 142 -12.19 12.91 22.39
CA ALA A 142 -11.88 13.99 21.46
C ALA A 142 -12.43 13.58 20.08
N SER A 143 -13.70 13.89 19.85
CA SER A 143 -14.26 13.95 18.52
C SER A 143 -13.42 14.90 17.68
N LEU A 144 -12.82 14.40 16.59
CA LEU A 144 -12.50 15.20 15.42
C LEU A 144 -13.85 15.63 14.82
N GLY A 145 -14.46 16.60 15.47
CA GLY A 145 -15.83 17.04 15.26
C GLY A 145 -15.90 18.12 14.21
N PHE A 146 -16.67 17.82 13.17
CA PHE A 146 -17.56 18.79 12.56
C PHE A 146 -18.48 19.37 13.65
N GLY A 147 -18.46 20.69 13.86
CA GLY A 147 -19.42 21.43 14.72
C GLY A 147 -18.86 21.90 16.07
N GLY A 148 -19.06 23.19 16.41
CA GLY A 148 -18.32 23.90 17.46
C GLY A 148 -19.10 24.48 18.66
N ALA A 149 -18.28 24.92 19.63
CA ALA A 149 -18.40 25.94 20.70
C ALA A 149 -19.30 25.69 21.95
N PRO A 150 -19.07 26.37 23.12
CA PRO A 150 -17.96 27.25 23.54
C PRO A 150 -17.25 26.86 24.88
N ALA A 151 -16.30 27.72 25.30
CA ALA A 151 -15.24 27.54 26.28
C ALA A 151 -15.63 27.53 27.77
N SER A 152 -14.76 26.91 28.59
CA SER A 152 -14.59 27.25 30.01
C SER A 152 -13.11 27.17 30.42
N ALA A 153 -12.73 28.06 31.34
CA ALA A 153 -11.36 28.49 31.60
C ALA A 153 -10.53 27.54 32.48
N ALA A 154 -9.20 27.69 32.29
CA ALA A 154 -8.10 27.37 33.18
C ALA A 154 -7.70 25.89 33.38
N ARG A 155 -6.60 25.52 32.72
CA ARG A 155 -5.27 25.32 33.35
C ARG A 155 -4.22 25.52 32.25
N ILE A 156 -3.24 26.41 32.45
CA ILE A 156 -2.05 26.44 31.58
C ILE A 156 -1.24 25.19 31.93
N SER A 157 -1.61 24.06 31.36
CA SER A 157 -0.64 23.00 31.12
C SER A 157 0.28 23.55 30.04
N LEU A 158 1.55 23.79 30.40
CA LEU A 158 2.63 23.87 29.42
C LEU A 158 2.39 22.74 28.40
N PRO A 159 2.39 23.02 27.08
CA PRO A 159 2.19 21.97 26.10
C PRO A 159 3.35 20.99 26.31
N THR A 160 3.06 19.85 26.94
CA THR A 160 3.93 18.69 26.87
C THR A 160 4.13 18.46 25.39
N GLN A 161 5.32 18.78 24.88
CA GLN A 161 5.71 18.47 23.50
C GLN A 161 5.30 17.02 23.28
N ARG A 162 4.26 16.83 22.48
CA ARG A 162 3.69 15.52 22.22
C ARG A 162 4.72 14.80 21.38
N ARG A 163 5.57 14.01 22.04
CA ARG A 163 6.64 13.27 21.38
C ARG A 163 6.02 12.39 20.31
N VAL A 164 6.49 12.53 19.10
CA VAL A 164 6.06 11.68 17.99
C VAL A 164 6.56 10.27 18.26
N GLY A 165 5.63 9.33 18.37
CA GLY A 165 5.89 7.95 18.76
C GLY A 165 5.57 6.95 17.65
N GLU A 166 5.60 5.67 18.02
CA GLU A 166 5.30 4.57 17.09
C GLU A 166 3.88 4.65 16.53
N ALA A 167 2.91 5.14 17.30
CA ALA A 167 1.52 5.24 16.86
C ALA A 167 1.35 6.20 15.67
N GLU A 168 2.01 7.36 15.73
CA GLU A 168 1.99 8.34 14.64
C GLU A 168 2.69 7.79 13.39
N VAL A 169 3.83 7.13 13.54
CA VAL A 169 4.54 6.49 12.41
C VAL A 169 3.68 5.41 11.76
N LEU A 170 3.05 4.53 12.56
CA LEU A 170 2.14 3.50 12.04
C LEU A 170 0.93 4.10 11.34
N ALA A 171 0.42 5.25 11.80
CA ALA A 171 -0.68 5.95 11.14
C ALA A 171 -0.28 6.48 9.76
N VAL A 172 0.93 7.05 9.63
CA VAL A 172 1.49 7.51 8.35
C VAL A 172 1.69 6.33 7.39
N GLU A 173 2.34 5.25 7.84
CA GLU A 173 2.56 4.05 7.04
C GLU A 173 1.23 3.41 6.61
N LYS A 174 0.22 3.41 7.49
CA LYS A 174 -1.13 2.95 7.17
C LYS A 174 -1.78 3.84 6.12
N ALA A 175 -1.65 5.17 6.23
CA ALA A 175 -2.20 6.09 5.25
C ALA A 175 -1.61 5.87 3.85
N VAL A 176 -0.30 5.61 3.73
CA VAL A 176 0.33 5.22 2.46
C VAL A 176 -0.36 3.99 1.87
N ARG A 177 -0.50 2.92 2.67
CA ARG A 177 -1.14 1.67 2.23
C ARG A 177 -2.60 1.90 1.81
N ASP A 178 -3.35 2.64 2.60
CA ASP A 178 -4.77 2.92 2.33
C ASP A 178 -4.94 3.75 1.05
N ILE A 179 -4.11 4.77 0.84
CA ILE A 179 -4.13 5.58 -0.38
C ILE A 179 -3.85 4.72 -1.61
N ARG A 180 -2.79 3.90 -1.59
CA ARG A 180 -2.46 3.01 -2.72
C ARG A 180 -3.58 2.02 -3.01
N LEU A 181 -4.21 1.46 -1.99
CA LEU A 181 -5.35 0.55 -2.16
C LEU A 181 -6.60 1.25 -2.69
N LEU A 182 -6.83 2.50 -2.30
CA LEU A 182 -7.95 3.29 -2.82
C LEU A 182 -7.70 3.72 -4.26
N ASP A 183 -6.48 4.14 -4.58
CA ASP A 183 -6.04 4.50 -5.92
C ASP A 183 -6.19 3.31 -6.88
N ASP A 184 -5.60 2.16 -6.50
CA ASP A 184 -5.72 0.91 -7.24
C ASP A 184 -7.19 0.55 -7.54
N ARG A 185 -8.11 0.88 -6.62
CA ARG A 185 -9.54 0.56 -6.70
C ARG A 185 -10.39 1.59 -7.43
N HIS A 186 -10.03 2.87 -7.43
CA HIS A 186 -10.94 3.93 -7.83
C HIS A 186 -10.33 4.95 -8.82
N GLY A 187 -9.02 4.91 -9.06
CA GLY A 187 -8.30 5.91 -9.84
C GLY A 187 -8.12 7.25 -9.11
N GLY A 188 -7.39 8.18 -9.76
CA GLY A 188 -6.85 9.39 -9.13
C GLY A 188 -7.85 10.54 -8.85
N ASP A 189 -8.81 10.78 -9.74
CA ASP A 189 -9.58 12.06 -9.83
C ASP A 189 -10.41 12.43 -8.59
N GLY A 190 -10.88 11.44 -7.82
CA GLY A 190 -11.62 11.66 -6.57
C GLY A 190 -10.74 11.64 -5.31
N LEU A 191 -9.54 11.08 -5.40
CA LEU A 191 -8.73 10.72 -4.24
C LEU A 191 -7.69 11.79 -3.91
N TYR A 192 -7.13 12.49 -4.91
CA TYR A 192 -6.07 13.47 -4.71
C TYR A 192 -6.37 14.48 -3.58
N ARG A 193 -7.54 15.14 -3.62
CA ARG A 193 -7.92 16.15 -2.61
C ARG A 193 -8.00 15.58 -1.20
N ARG A 194 -8.40 14.31 -1.06
CA ARG A 194 -8.50 13.63 0.24
C ARG A 194 -7.14 13.13 0.71
N ALA A 195 -6.29 12.69 -0.21
CA ALA A 195 -4.94 12.20 0.06
C ALA A 195 -3.96 13.31 0.48
N ALA A 196 -4.25 14.57 0.15
CA ALA A 196 -3.48 15.72 0.63
C ALA A 196 -3.55 15.92 2.16
N GLN A 197 -4.63 15.47 2.81
CA GLN A 197 -4.80 15.61 4.27
C GLN A 197 -3.79 14.78 5.08
N PRO A 198 -3.64 13.46 4.87
CA PRO A 198 -2.63 12.67 5.59
C PRO A 198 -1.20 13.11 5.25
N LEU A 199 -0.92 13.60 4.04
CA LEU A 199 0.40 14.17 3.70
C LEU A 199 0.70 15.43 4.52
N ARG A 200 -0.27 16.36 4.62
CA ARG A 200 -0.11 17.56 5.47
C ARG A 200 0.11 17.18 6.92
N ALA A 201 -0.67 16.23 7.45
CA ALA A 201 -0.50 15.76 8.82
C ALA A 201 0.89 15.11 9.04
N ALA A 202 1.44 14.39 8.06
CA ALA A 202 2.77 13.82 8.16
C ALA A 202 3.87 14.90 8.20
N TYR A 203 3.76 15.96 7.40
CA TYR A 203 4.70 17.10 7.48
C TYR A 203 4.56 17.89 8.78
N GLU A 204 3.34 18.09 9.29
CA GLU A 204 3.13 18.68 10.62
C GLU A 204 3.80 17.85 11.74
N LEU A 205 3.80 16.52 11.63
CA LEU A 205 4.51 15.64 12.57
C LEU A 205 6.04 15.78 12.45
N LEU A 206 6.58 15.94 11.24
CA LEU A 206 8.00 16.20 11.02
C LEU A 206 8.43 17.56 11.59
N ASP A 207 7.62 18.61 11.35
CA ASP A 207 7.88 19.97 11.81
C ASP A 207 7.72 20.11 13.33
N ALA A 208 6.80 19.36 13.94
CA ALA A 208 6.60 19.34 15.39
C ALA A 208 7.83 18.79 16.16
N GLY A 209 8.77 18.14 15.46
CA GLY A 209 10.16 18.02 15.85
C GLY A 209 10.37 17.53 17.29
N SER A 210 10.08 16.27 17.58
CA SER A 210 10.60 15.55 18.75
C SER A 210 10.22 14.07 18.73
N THR A 211 10.88 13.28 17.89
CA THR A 211 10.84 11.82 17.99
C THR A 211 11.75 11.34 19.12
N ALA A 212 11.28 10.41 19.95
CA ALA A 212 12.08 9.89 21.06
C ALA A 212 13.27 9.02 20.61
N ARG A 213 13.23 8.46 19.38
CA ARG A 213 14.22 7.52 18.86
C ARG A 213 14.53 7.83 17.39
N ARG A 214 15.82 7.74 17.00
CA ARG A 214 16.30 7.95 15.62
C ARG A 214 15.55 7.08 14.61
N ALA A 215 15.41 5.78 14.90
CA ALA A 215 14.68 4.85 14.04
C ALA A 215 13.21 5.25 13.77
N THR A 216 12.55 5.88 14.75
CA THR A 216 11.19 6.40 14.60
C THR A 216 11.18 7.64 13.68
N SER A 217 12.19 8.51 13.79
CA SER A 217 12.40 9.63 12.87
C SER A 217 12.63 9.17 11.44
N ASP A 218 13.51 8.18 11.24
CA ASP A 218 13.85 7.66 9.92
C ASP A 218 12.62 7.06 9.24
N ARG A 219 11.83 6.26 9.96
CA ARG A 219 10.55 5.71 9.47
C ARG A 219 9.51 6.79 9.19
N LEU A 220 9.44 7.83 10.00
CA LEU A 220 8.52 8.96 9.76
C LEU A 220 8.88 9.70 8.48
N HIS A 221 10.17 9.99 8.25
CA HIS A 221 10.64 10.60 7.01
C HIS A 221 10.37 9.70 5.80
N ALA A 222 10.68 8.40 5.88
CA ALA A 222 10.38 7.45 4.82
C ALA A 222 8.88 7.42 4.51
N GLY A 223 8.02 7.33 5.55
CA GLY A 223 6.58 7.34 5.40
C GLY A 223 6.02 8.63 4.79
N ALA A 224 6.54 9.80 5.19
CA ALA A 224 6.15 11.09 4.62
C ALA A 224 6.55 11.20 3.14
N GLY A 225 7.77 10.75 2.79
CA GLY A 225 8.21 10.72 1.41
C GLY A 225 7.39 9.76 0.54
N GLU A 226 7.06 8.58 1.05
CA GLU A 226 6.18 7.62 0.36
C GLU A 226 4.74 8.14 0.22
N LEU A 227 4.24 8.93 1.19
CA LEU A 227 2.98 9.67 1.03
C LEU A 227 3.09 10.72 -0.08
N ALA A 228 4.17 11.50 -0.12
CA ALA A 228 4.39 12.51 -1.16
C ALA A 228 4.44 11.87 -2.56
N ILE A 229 5.11 10.73 -2.73
CA ILE A 229 5.06 9.95 -3.99
C ILE A 229 3.63 9.54 -4.32
N SER A 230 2.89 9.00 -3.35
CA SER A 230 1.54 8.51 -3.57
C SER A 230 0.58 9.65 -3.94
N VAL A 231 0.66 10.81 -3.27
CA VAL A 231 -0.14 12.00 -3.61
C VAL A 231 0.29 12.61 -4.95
N GLY A 232 1.59 12.60 -5.26
CA GLY A 232 2.12 13.02 -6.55
C GLY A 232 1.61 12.16 -7.70
N TRP A 233 1.53 10.83 -7.50
CA TRP A 233 0.93 9.91 -8.46
C TRP A 233 -0.55 10.24 -8.72
N LEU A 234 -1.33 10.47 -7.67
CA LEU A 234 -2.73 10.87 -7.81
C LEU A 234 -2.89 12.19 -8.56
N ALA A 235 -1.99 13.16 -8.32
CA ALA A 235 -2.00 14.41 -9.05
C ALA A 235 -1.68 14.19 -10.53
N HIS A 236 -0.72 13.30 -10.82
CA HIS A 236 -0.28 12.96 -12.16
C HIS A 236 -1.43 12.32 -12.96
N ASP A 237 -2.09 11.31 -12.41
CA ASP A 237 -3.24 10.64 -13.05
C ASP A 237 -4.43 11.59 -13.28
N SER A 238 -4.54 12.64 -12.47
CA SER A 238 -5.54 13.70 -12.62
C SER A 238 -5.15 14.86 -13.55
N ASP A 239 -4.13 14.67 -14.40
CA ASP A 239 -3.57 15.69 -15.31
C ASP A 239 -3.07 16.97 -14.60
N ARG A 240 -2.82 16.93 -13.28
CA ARG A 240 -2.32 18.05 -12.48
C ARG A 240 -0.80 18.03 -12.40
N PHE A 241 -0.15 18.13 -13.55
CA PHE A 241 1.30 17.93 -13.68
C PHE A 241 2.17 18.88 -12.86
N ASP A 242 1.68 20.09 -12.55
CA ASP A 242 2.42 21.04 -11.71
C ASP A 242 2.38 20.65 -10.23
N ASP A 243 1.25 20.14 -9.76
CA ASP A 243 1.14 19.61 -8.40
C ASP A 243 1.93 18.30 -8.26
N ALA A 244 1.84 17.40 -9.25
CA ALA A 244 2.63 16.17 -9.29
C ALA A 244 4.13 16.46 -9.16
N ARG A 245 4.61 17.48 -9.89
CA ARG A 245 6.02 17.90 -9.83
C ARG A 245 6.42 18.39 -8.44
N SER A 246 5.57 19.19 -7.81
CA SER A 246 5.80 19.70 -6.46
C SER A 246 5.91 18.54 -5.46
N HIS A 247 4.97 17.60 -5.50
CA HIS A 247 4.97 16.42 -4.62
C HIS A 247 6.18 15.50 -4.83
N TYR A 248 6.59 15.25 -6.08
CA TYR A 248 7.79 14.46 -6.34
C TYR A 248 9.08 15.17 -5.91
N ALA A 249 9.13 16.51 -6.01
CA ALA A 249 10.25 17.30 -5.49
C ALA A 249 10.32 17.24 -3.95
N GLU A 250 9.18 17.31 -3.26
CA GLU A 250 9.09 17.14 -1.81
C GLU A 250 9.51 15.74 -1.35
N ALA A 251 9.09 14.69 -2.08
CA ALA A 251 9.54 13.33 -1.83
C ALA A 251 11.06 13.18 -1.98
N LEU A 252 11.64 13.76 -3.05
CA LEU A 252 13.09 13.75 -3.28
C LEU A 252 13.85 14.50 -2.18
N ALA A 253 13.36 15.66 -1.76
CA ALA A 253 13.95 16.42 -0.65
C ALA A 253 13.90 15.61 0.66
N THR A 254 12.76 14.99 0.95
CA THR A 254 12.56 14.15 2.15
C THR A 254 13.52 12.94 2.13
N ALA A 255 13.65 12.27 0.99
CA ALA A 255 14.56 11.15 0.80
C ALA A 255 16.02 11.52 1.07
N ARG A 256 16.47 12.67 0.53
CA ARG A 256 17.84 13.17 0.72
C ARG A 256 18.12 13.58 2.16
N LEU A 257 17.16 14.20 2.84
CA LEU A 257 17.28 14.55 4.25
C LEU A 257 17.40 13.29 5.13
N ALA A 258 16.68 12.22 4.77
CA ALA A 258 16.71 10.95 5.49
C ALA A 258 17.86 10.01 5.07
N GLY A 259 18.55 10.30 3.97
CA GLY A 259 19.54 9.39 3.38
C GLY A 259 18.94 8.11 2.79
N ASP A 260 17.66 8.14 2.38
CA ASP A 260 16.96 6.99 1.80
C ASP A 260 17.15 6.92 0.28
N ALA A 261 18.14 6.15 -0.15
CA ALA A 261 18.45 5.96 -1.57
C ALA A 261 17.33 5.25 -2.36
N SER A 262 16.54 4.40 -1.71
CA SER A 262 15.44 3.68 -2.37
C SER A 262 14.31 4.64 -2.70
N LEU A 263 13.93 5.49 -1.73
CA LEU A 263 12.92 6.51 -1.93
C LEU A 263 13.40 7.58 -2.92
N GLU A 264 14.68 7.96 -2.90
CA GLU A 264 15.26 8.89 -3.89
C GLU A 264 15.15 8.33 -5.31
N ALA A 265 15.51 7.07 -5.53
CA ALA A 265 15.33 6.41 -6.82
C ALA A 265 13.85 6.38 -7.25
N HIS A 266 12.94 6.12 -6.31
CA HIS A 266 11.50 6.10 -6.57
C HIS A 266 10.97 7.48 -7.01
N ALA A 267 11.44 8.55 -6.37
CA ALA A 267 11.11 9.93 -6.75
C ALA A 267 11.61 10.27 -8.16
N PHE A 268 12.83 9.85 -8.53
CA PHE A 268 13.36 10.05 -9.88
C PHE A 268 12.56 9.30 -10.94
N CYS A 269 12.20 8.04 -10.69
CA CYS A 269 11.36 7.28 -11.61
C CYS A 269 10.03 8.00 -11.89
N ASN A 270 9.34 8.45 -10.85
CA ASN A 270 8.07 9.16 -10.99
C ASN A 270 8.23 10.51 -11.72
N THR A 271 9.29 11.26 -11.40
CA THR A 271 9.62 12.50 -12.10
C THR A 271 9.91 12.26 -13.59
N SER A 272 10.53 11.13 -13.94
CA SER A 272 10.79 10.76 -15.34
C SER A 272 9.50 10.45 -16.11
N PHE A 273 8.54 9.78 -15.48
CA PHE A 273 7.22 9.54 -16.08
C PHE A 273 6.49 10.86 -16.32
N LEU A 274 6.50 11.74 -15.31
CA LEU A 274 5.90 13.07 -15.42
C LEU A 274 6.54 13.92 -16.52
N ALA A 275 7.86 13.85 -16.71
CA ALA A 275 8.54 14.57 -17.80
C ALA A 275 8.03 14.10 -19.17
N ARG A 276 8.02 12.79 -19.39
CA ARG A 276 7.51 12.17 -20.62
C ARG A 276 6.06 12.58 -20.89
N ASP A 277 5.19 12.46 -19.89
CA ASP A 277 3.75 12.67 -20.05
C ASP A 277 3.40 14.17 -20.16
N ALA A 278 4.23 15.06 -19.61
CA ALA A 278 4.16 16.50 -19.82
C ALA A 278 4.86 16.99 -21.10
N GLY A 279 5.40 16.08 -21.94
CA GLY A 279 6.01 16.41 -23.23
C GLY A 279 7.38 17.08 -23.15
N ARG A 280 8.18 16.78 -22.12
CA ARG A 280 9.54 17.33 -21.90
C ARG A 280 10.63 16.28 -22.03
#